data_AF-A0A0M8K6G9-F1
#
_entry.id   AF-A0A0M8K6G9-F1
#
_cell.length_a   1.000
_cell.length_b   1.000
_cell.length_c   1.000
_cell.angle_alpha   90.00
_cell.angle_beta   90.00
_cell.angle_gamma   90.00
#
_symmetry.space_group_name_H-M   'P 1'
#
loop_
_entity.id
_entity.type
_entity.pdbx_description
1 polymer ?
#
loop_
_entity_poly.entity_id
_entity_poly.type
_entity_poly.pdbx_seq_one_letter_code
_entity_poly.pdbx_strand_id
1 'polypeptide(L)'
;MASIAYVPLLNEQRRLYDQPRGMERFRAYLRTMLDAERGDIALPLMALNPMGKEHVATCLDAYLAMDADTHAAHALMQKSATLACPLPSLRVALVLADDAHGQWTNRYTTEYAATFDITPLLKRGWAVGLLWTSEPPSLENARVAALAAFARTCYVAQHGVARTLREHLRQEQVVLQFAGASTPRLPDDDAAYTRDVLTPLLDTDNYATILVALFGDDAAHALGYPPLGLSFRAGLALAHQSPVSVLEW
;
A
#
# COMPACT_ATOMS: atom_id res chain seq x y z
N MET A 1 4.64 -21.87 -13.84
CA MET A 1 4.11 -20.49 -13.80
C MET A 1 3.55 -20.26 -12.41
N ALA A 2 3.72 -19.06 -11.84
CA ALA A 2 3.16 -18.72 -10.53
C ALA A 2 1.62 -18.79 -10.56
N SER A 3 1.00 -19.41 -9.56
CA SER A 3 -0.45 -19.38 -9.38
C SER A 3 -0.86 -18.05 -8.74
N ILE A 4 -1.30 -17.09 -9.56
CA ILE A 4 -1.76 -15.78 -9.08
C ILE A 4 -3.29 -15.79 -9.00
N ALA A 5 -3.83 -15.45 -7.84
CA ALA A 5 -5.26 -15.38 -7.60
C ALA A 5 -5.64 -14.03 -6.97
N TYR A 6 -6.75 -13.44 -7.41
CA TYR A 6 -7.37 -12.31 -6.73
C TYR A 6 -8.42 -12.83 -5.76
N VAL A 7 -8.46 -12.29 -4.53
CA VAL A 7 -9.45 -12.64 -3.50
C VAL A 7 -10.30 -11.40 -3.18
N PRO A 8 -11.61 -11.41 -3.50
CA PRO A 8 -12.47 -10.25 -3.33
C PRO A 8 -12.87 -10.09 -1.86
N LEU A 9 -12.22 -9.16 -1.16
CA LEU A 9 -12.40 -8.97 0.28
C LEU A 9 -13.22 -7.73 0.64
N LEU A 10 -13.60 -6.87 -0.31
CA LEU A 10 -14.32 -5.63 0.03
C LEU A 10 -15.69 -5.94 0.62
N ASN A 11 -16.38 -6.95 0.10
CA ASN A 11 -17.68 -7.37 0.64
C ASN A 11 -17.54 -8.01 2.04
N GLU A 12 -16.49 -8.79 2.28
CA GLU A 12 -16.23 -9.37 3.61
C GLU A 12 -15.90 -8.28 4.64
N GLN A 13 -15.13 -7.25 4.24
CA GLN A 13 -14.89 -6.07 5.06
C GLN A 13 -16.21 -5.34 5.38
N ARG A 14 -17.08 -5.16 4.39
CA ARG A 14 -18.35 -4.44 4.55
C ARG A 14 -19.31 -5.13 5.50
N ARG A 15 -19.40 -6.47 5.45
CA ARG A 15 -20.25 -7.26 6.35
C ARG A 15 -19.93 -7.08 7.83
N LEU A 16 -18.68 -6.76 8.18
CA LEU A 16 -18.33 -6.47 9.56
C LEU A 16 -19.08 -5.24 10.10
N TYR A 17 -19.41 -4.27 9.23
CA TYR A 17 -20.09 -3.05 9.64
C TYR A 17 -21.61 -3.19 9.76
N ASP A 18 -22.20 -4.32 9.35
CA ASP A 18 -23.62 -4.63 9.59
C ASP A 18 -23.92 -4.83 11.09
N GLN A 19 -22.92 -5.27 11.85
CA GLN A 19 -23.01 -5.36 13.30
C GLN A 19 -22.81 -3.97 13.90
N PRO A 20 -23.54 -3.58 14.96
CA PRO A 20 -23.25 -2.33 15.68
C PRO A 20 -21.81 -2.24 16.16
N ARG A 21 -21.27 -1.01 16.24
CA ARG A 21 -19.91 -0.77 16.72
C ARG A 21 -19.78 -1.23 18.18
N GLY A 22 -18.94 -2.22 18.44
CA GLY A 22 -18.73 -2.78 19.78
C GLY A 22 -17.83 -4.01 19.78
N MET A 23 -17.68 -4.63 20.96
CA MET A 23 -16.80 -5.80 21.14
C MET A 23 -17.23 -7.02 20.32
N GLU A 24 -18.51 -7.17 20.01
CA GLU A 24 -18.99 -8.28 19.18
C GLU A 24 -18.47 -8.17 17.75
N ARG A 25 -18.53 -6.97 17.17
CA ARG A 25 -17.93 -6.67 15.87
C ARG A 25 -16.42 -6.91 15.87
N PHE A 26 -15.71 -6.46 16.91
CA PHE A 26 -14.27 -6.72 17.04
C PHE A 26 -13.95 -8.23 17.10
N ARG A 27 -14.73 -9.01 17.84
CA ARG A 27 -14.57 -10.47 17.88
C ARG A 27 -14.91 -11.12 16.54
N ALA A 28 -15.91 -10.61 15.81
CA ALA A 28 -16.23 -11.07 14.46
C ALA A 28 -15.09 -10.80 13.48
N TYR A 29 -14.46 -9.62 13.58
CA TYR A 29 -13.26 -9.28 12.84
C TYR A 29 -12.12 -10.27 13.13
N LEU A 30 -11.82 -10.56 14.41
CA LEU A 30 -10.78 -11.54 14.76
C LEU A 30 -11.08 -12.94 14.21
N ARG A 31 -12.33 -13.41 14.29
CA ARG A 31 -12.73 -14.71 13.70
C ARG A 31 -12.61 -14.75 12.18
N THR A 32 -12.80 -13.63 11.51
CA THR A 32 -12.69 -13.51 10.05
C THR A 32 -11.23 -13.49 9.63
N MET A 33 -10.39 -12.83 10.42
CA MET A 33 -8.98 -12.60 10.16
C MET A 33 -8.10 -13.81 10.48
N LEU A 34 -8.46 -14.59 11.51
CA LEU A 34 -7.64 -15.68 12.04
C LEU A 34 -8.21 -17.06 11.65
N ASP A 35 -7.30 -17.95 11.29
CA ASP A 35 -7.56 -19.39 11.20
C ASP A 35 -7.71 -19.95 12.61
N ALA A 36 -8.89 -20.50 12.92
CA ALA A 36 -9.23 -20.98 14.26
C ALA A 36 -8.39 -22.19 14.71
N GLU A 37 -7.89 -22.99 13.78
CA GLU A 37 -7.11 -24.20 14.08
C GLU A 37 -5.63 -23.87 14.20
N ARG A 38 -5.13 -22.97 13.36
CA ARG A 38 -3.70 -22.62 13.28
C ARG A 38 -3.33 -21.41 14.14
N GLY A 39 -4.30 -20.60 14.53
CA GLY A 39 -4.08 -19.33 15.22
C GLY A 39 -3.31 -18.31 14.37
N ASP A 40 -3.30 -18.48 13.04
CA ASP A 40 -2.54 -17.65 12.10
C ASP A 40 -3.48 -16.86 11.17
N ILE A 41 -2.94 -15.91 10.40
CA ILE A 41 -3.73 -15.05 9.51
C ILE A 41 -4.35 -15.87 8.37
N ALA A 42 -5.67 -15.96 8.35
CA ALA A 42 -6.46 -16.52 7.25
C ALA A 42 -6.69 -15.47 6.15
N LEU A 43 -7.17 -14.29 6.53
CA LEU A 43 -7.45 -13.16 5.64
C LEU A 43 -6.65 -11.93 6.09
N PRO A 44 -6.02 -11.18 5.18
CA PRO A 44 -5.02 -10.17 5.52
C PRO A 44 -5.64 -8.81 5.89
N LEU A 45 -6.62 -8.80 6.77
CA LEU A 45 -7.46 -7.63 7.09
C LEU A 45 -6.85 -6.67 8.13
N MET A 46 -5.53 -6.71 8.39
CA MET A 46 -4.91 -6.04 9.55
C MET A 46 -5.11 -4.53 9.55
N ALA A 47 -5.16 -3.93 8.35
CA ALA A 47 -5.34 -2.49 8.17
C ALA A 47 -6.81 -2.05 8.32
N LEU A 48 -7.77 -2.97 8.28
CA LEU A 48 -9.18 -2.65 8.49
C LEU A 48 -9.41 -2.25 9.94
N ASN A 49 -10.09 -1.12 10.14
CA ASN A 49 -10.49 -0.67 11.48
C ASN A 49 -11.89 -1.20 11.83
N PRO A 50 -12.05 -2.31 12.56
CA PRO A 50 -13.38 -2.82 12.93
C PRO A 50 -14.17 -1.82 13.79
N MET A 51 -13.47 -0.89 14.47
CA MET A 51 -14.08 0.15 15.30
C MET A 51 -14.36 1.45 14.52
N GLY A 52 -14.16 1.42 13.20
CA GLY A 52 -14.51 2.49 12.28
C GLY A 52 -15.98 2.90 12.41
N LYS A 53 -16.21 4.19 12.18
CA LYS A 53 -17.56 4.77 12.16
C LYS A 53 -18.20 4.55 10.78
N GLU A 54 -19.35 5.18 10.57
CA GLU A 54 -20.15 5.07 9.34
C GLU A 54 -19.36 5.38 8.07
N HIS A 55 -18.43 6.33 8.11
CA HIS A 55 -17.64 6.73 6.94
C HIS A 55 -16.85 5.57 6.32
N VAL A 56 -16.40 4.59 7.11
CA VAL A 56 -15.70 3.41 6.58
C VAL A 56 -16.67 2.53 5.80
N ALA A 57 -17.87 2.32 6.32
CA ALA A 57 -18.91 1.55 5.64
C ALA A 57 -19.36 2.27 4.34
N THR A 58 -19.56 3.59 4.39
CA THR A 58 -19.88 4.41 3.21
C THR A 58 -18.80 4.30 2.13
N CYS A 59 -17.52 4.34 2.52
CA CYS A 59 -16.40 4.18 1.60
C CYS A 59 -16.39 2.78 0.95
N LEU A 60 -16.62 1.72 1.73
CA LEU A 60 -16.76 0.36 1.20
C LEU A 60 -17.95 0.23 0.25
N ASP A 61 -19.10 0.81 0.60
CA ASP A 61 -20.30 0.80 -0.23
C ASP A 61 -20.03 1.48 -1.59
N ALA A 62 -19.26 2.57 -1.62
CA ALA A 62 -18.86 3.23 -2.85
C ALA A 62 -17.97 2.34 -3.74
N TYR A 63 -16.95 1.68 -3.18
CA TYR A 63 -16.12 0.75 -3.94
C TYR A 63 -16.91 -0.47 -4.45
N LEU A 64 -17.82 -1.00 -3.64
CA LEU A 64 -18.70 -2.12 -4.02
C LEU A 64 -19.67 -1.71 -5.14
N ALA A 65 -20.25 -0.51 -5.09
CA ALA A 65 -21.13 0.01 -6.13
C ALA A 65 -20.43 0.16 -7.50
N MET A 66 -19.11 0.37 -7.50
CA MET A 66 -18.29 0.42 -8.72
C MET A 66 -17.76 -0.95 -9.16
N ASP A 67 -18.02 -2.03 -8.42
CA ASP A 67 -17.47 -3.37 -8.67
C ASP A 67 -15.91 -3.39 -8.68
N ALA A 68 -15.32 -2.70 -7.70
CA ALA A 68 -13.88 -2.46 -7.63
C ALA A 68 -13.04 -3.76 -7.54
N ASP A 69 -13.52 -4.78 -6.83
CA ASP A 69 -12.84 -6.08 -6.72
C ASP A 69 -12.71 -6.76 -8.11
N THR A 70 -13.79 -6.78 -8.90
CA THR A 70 -13.77 -7.34 -10.25
C THR A 70 -12.86 -6.55 -11.17
N HIS A 71 -12.91 -5.22 -11.10
CA HIS A 71 -12.03 -4.35 -11.89
C HIS A 71 -10.54 -4.58 -11.58
N ALA A 72 -10.18 -4.68 -10.29
CA ALA A 72 -8.84 -4.98 -9.85
C ALA A 72 -8.37 -6.39 -10.26
N ALA A 73 -9.25 -7.39 -10.13
CA ALA A 73 -8.98 -8.76 -10.57
C ALA A 73 -8.66 -8.84 -12.07
N HIS A 74 -9.47 -8.19 -12.91
CA HIS A 74 -9.24 -8.15 -14.36
C HIS A 74 -7.91 -7.50 -14.72
N ALA A 75 -7.59 -6.35 -14.11
CA ALA A 75 -6.31 -5.68 -14.35
C ALA A 75 -5.12 -6.54 -13.92
N LEU A 76 -5.22 -7.21 -12.78
CA LEU A 76 -4.20 -8.14 -12.30
C LEU A 76 -3.99 -9.32 -13.28
N MET A 77 -5.08 -9.93 -13.75
CA MET A 77 -5.01 -11.04 -14.71
C MET A 77 -4.34 -10.60 -16.02
N GLN A 78 -4.63 -9.39 -16.50
CA GLN A 78 -4.05 -8.85 -17.72
C GLN A 78 -2.55 -8.55 -17.60
N LYS A 79 -2.10 -7.98 -16.47
CA LYS A 79 -0.71 -7.52 -16.31
C LYS A 79 0.21 -8.52 -15.62
N SER A 80 -0.31 -9.46 -14.83
CA SER A 80 0.55 -10.38 -14.05
C SER A 80 1.48 -11.22 -14.92
N ALA A 81 1.07 -11.56 -16.15
CA ALA A 81 1.90 -12.29 -17.10
C ALA A 81 3.12 -11.49 -17.61
N THR A 82 3.12 -10.16 -17.50
CA THR A 82 4.21 -9.30 -17.98
C THR A 82 5.30 -9.09 -16.93
N LEU A 83 5.12 -9.59 -15.71
CA LEU A 83 6.09 -9.49 -14.62
C LEU A 83 6.48 -10.88 -14.15
N ALA A 84 7.79 -11.18 -14.19
CA ALA A 84 8.28 -12.41 -13.58
C ALA A 84 8.00 -12.37 -12.08
N CYS A 85 7.40 -13.43 -11.53
CA CYS A 85 7.19 -13.57 -10.09
C CYS A 85 7.80 -14.90 -9.65
N PRO A 86 8.79 -14.90 -8.72
CA PRO A 86 9.48 -16.12 -8.31
C PRO A 86 8.64 -16.98 -7.35
N LEU A 87 7.49 -16.47 -6.90
CA LEU A 87 6.64 -17.13 -5.92
C LEU A 87 5.80 -18.24 -6.60
N PRO A 88 5.64 -19.41 -5.96
CA PRO A 88 4.85 -20.50 -6.53
C PRO A 88 3.35 -20.18 -6.54
N SER A 89 2.87 -19.46 -5.54
CA SER A 89 1.48 -19.02 -5.39
C SER A 89 1.40 -17.68 -4.68
N LEU A 90 0.51 -16.81 -5.13
CA LEU A 90 0.27 -15.52 -4.50
C LEU A 90 -1.21 -15.14 -4.61
N ARG A 91 -1.79 -14.72 -3.48
CA ARG A 91 -3.13 -14.16 -3.40
C ARG A 91 -3.03 -12.65 -3.26
N VAL A 92 -3.75 -11.93 -4.09
CA VAL A 92 -3.85 -10.47 -4.07
C VAL A 92 -5.22 -10.07 -3.55
N ALA A 93 -5.28 -9.09 -2.64
CA ALA A 93 -6.55 -8.55 -2.15
C ALA A 93 -6.43 -7.05 -1.86
N LEU A 94 -7.59 -6.37 -1.86
CA LEU A 94 -7.72 -4.99 -1.43
C LEU A 94 -8.24 -4.91 0.00
N VAL A 95 -7.67 -4.00 0.80
CA VAL A 95 -8.10 -3.73 2.17
C VAL A 95 -8.22 -2.23 2.38
N LEU A 96 -9.35 -1.79 2.92
CA LEU A 96 -9.60 -0.40 3.26
C LEU A 96 -9.00 -0.09 4.64
N ALA A 97 -8.08 0.87 4.68
CA ALA A 97 -7.50 1.44 5.89
C ALA A 97 -8.24 2.73 6.29
N ASP A 98 -8.38 2.97 7.60
CA ASP A 98 -9.13 4.11 8.14
C ASP A 98 -8.20 5.22 8.68
N ASP A 99 -7.81 6.15 7.81
CA ASP A 99 -6.91 7.27 8.11
C ASP A 99 -7.62 8.63 8.25
N ALA A 100 -8.86 8.78 7.80
CA ALA A 100 -9.57 10.07 7.80
C ALA A 100 -10.03 10.52 9.21
N HIS A 101 -10.43 9.59 10.08
CA HIS A 101 -11.08 9.93 11.37
C HIS A 101 -10.74 8.97 12.52
N GLY A 102 -9.88 7.97 12.27
CA GLY A 102 -9.50 6.95 13.22
C GLY A 102 -8.11 7.21 13.81
N GLN A 103 -7.94 6.89 15.10
CA GLN A 103 -6.61 6.70 15.71
C GLN A 103 -6.07 5.28 15.46
N TRP A 104 -6.74 4.48 14.62
CA TRP A 104 -6.40 3.07 14.40
C TRP A 104 -5.20 2.92 13.48
N THR A 105 -5.17 3.67 12.38
CA THR A 105 -4.05 3.70 11.45
C THR A 105 -3.53 5.12 11.30
N ASN A 106 -2.23 5.31 11.52
CA ASN A 106 -1.55 6.51 11.03
C ASN A 106 -1.20 6.27 9.56
N ARG A 107 -1.60 7.21 8.68
CA ARG A 107 -1.44 7.09 7.22
C ARG A 107 -0.02 6.69 6.83
N TYR A 108 0.98 7.41 7.33
CA TYR A 108 2.37 7.26 6.91
C TYR A 108 3.00 5.95 7.38
N THR A 109 2.82 5.58 8.65
CA THR A 109 3.39 4.33 9.17
C THR A 109 2.67 3.10 8.62
N THR A 110 1.37 3.21 8.38
CA THR A 110 0.58 2.13 7.79
C THR A 110 0.93 1.93 6.32
N GLU A 111 1.06 3.02 5.56
CA GLU A 111 1.49 2.95 4.15
C GLU A 111 2.92 2.45 4.04
N TYR A 112 3.84 2.91 4.91
CA TYR A 112 5.20 2.38 4.98
C TYR A 112 5.20 0.87 5.23
N ALA A 113 4.48 0.39 6.25
CA ALA A 113 4.45 -1.02 6.59
C ALA A 113 3.85 -1.89 5.47
N ALA A 114 2.78 -1.43 4.82
CA ALA A 114 2.16 -2.13 3.69
C ALA A 114 3.00 -2.08 2.40
N THR A 115 4.00 -1.19 2.35
CA THR A 115 4.91 -1.04 1.21
C THR A 115 6.20 -1.83 1.47
N PHE A 116 6.87 -1.61 2.59
CA PHE A 116 8.23 -2.10 2.82
C PHE A 116 8.31 -3.24 3.84
N ASP A 117 7.37 -3.33 4.79
CA ASP A 117 7.36 -4.38 5.83
C ASP A 117 6.46 -5.58 5.49
N ILE A 118 6.40 -5.95 4.21
CA ILE A 118 5.44 -6.95 3.68
C ILE A 118 5.83 -8.41 3.97
N THR A 119 7.02 -8.67 4.51
CA THR A 119 7.56 -10.02 4.72
C THR A 119 6.60 -10.97 5.47
N PRO A 120 5.88 -10.55 6.52
CA PRO A 120 4.92 -11.43 7.20
C PRO A 120 3.78 -11.91 6.30
N LEU A 121 3.25 -11.03 5.44
CA LEU A 121 2.17 -11.37 4.51
C LEU A 121 2.70 -12.19 3.33
N LEU A 122 3.89 -11.85 2.84
CA LEU A 122 4.59 -12.58 1.79
C LEU A 122 4.76 -14.07 2.16
N LYS A 123 5.23 -14.36 3.38
CA LYS A 123 5.40 -15.74 3.89
C LYS A 123 4.08 -16.53 3.91
N ARG A 124 2.95 -15.85 3.94
CA ARG A 124 1.58 -16.44 3.93
C ARG A 124 0.95 -16.40 2.53
N GLY A 125 1.72 -16.03 1.51
CA GLY A 125 1.28 -15.95 0.13
C GLY A 125 0.24 -14.85 -0.11
N TRP A 126 0.36 -13.72 0.60
CA TRP A 126 -0.52 -12.56 0.45
C TRP A 126 0.24 -11.33 -0.06
N ALA A 127 -0.37 -10.64 -1.02
CA ALA A 127 -0.06 -9.28 -1.45
C ALA A 127 -1.31 -8.42 -1.19
N VAL A 128 -1.15 -7.32 -0.46
CA VAL A 128 -2.27 -6.48 -0.03
C VAL A 128 -2.14 -5.09 -0.61
N GLY A 129 -3.13 -4.67 -1.39
CA GLY A 129 -3.30 -3.28 -1.82
C GLY A 129 -4.13 -2.53 -0.79
N LEU A 130 -3.65 -1.38 -0.33
CA LEU A 130 -4.42 -0.52 0.56
C LEU A 130 -5.27 0.48 -0.22
N LEU A 131 -6.52 0.61 0.22
CA LEU A 131 -7.40 1.73 -0.08
C LEU A 131 -7.48 2.59 1.19
N TRP A 132 -7.84 3.86 1.05
CA TRP A 132 -7.84 4.82 2.16
C TRP A 132 -9.17 5.54 2.28
N THR A 133 -9.64 5.75 3.51
CA THR A 133 -10.88 6.50 3.76
C THR A 133 -10.73 8.00 3.53
N SER A 134 -9.51 8.53 3.57
CA SER A 134 -9.20 9.92 3.24
C SER A 134 -9.19 10.22 1.74
N GLU A 135 -9.13 9.18 0.90
CA GLU A 135 -9.09 9.31 -0.55
C GLU A 135 -10.47 9.07 -1.16
N PRO A 136 -10.89 9.86 -2.17
CA PRO A 136 -12.12 9.58 -2.90
C PRO A 136 -12.09 8.17 -3.52
N PRO A 137 -13.12 7.34 -3.29
CA PRO A 137 -13.21 6.03 -3.91
C PRO A 137 -13.15 6.11 -5.44
N SER A 138 -12.28 5.32 -6.06
CA SER A 138 -12.17 5.24 -7.52
C SER A 138 -11.69 3.88 -8.00
N LEU A 139 -12.09 3.50 -9.22
CA LEU A 139 -11.59 2.29 -9.88
C LEU A 139 -10.08 2.35 -10.14
N GLU A 140 -9.54 3.55 -10.38
CA GLU A 140 -8.11 3.76 -10.57
C GLU A 140 -7.33 3.41 -9.30
N ASN A 141 -7.79 3.87 -8.12
CA ASN A 141 -7.16 3.55 -6.84
C ASN A 141 -7.16 2.04 -6.58
N ALA A 142 -8.29 1.37 -6.80
CA ALA A 142 -8.40 -0.09 -6.66
C ALA A 142 -7.44 -0.84 -7.61
N ARG A 143 -7.41 -0.43 -8.88
CA ARG A 143 -6.52 -1.01 -9.89
C ARG A 143 -5.05 -0.83 -9.52
N VAL A 144 -4.63 0.40 -9.21
CA VAL A 144 -3.24 0.74 -8.87
C VAL A 144 -2.83 0.03 -7.59
N ALA A 145 -3.66 0.02 -6.54
CA ALA A 145 -3.35 -0.64 -5.28
C ALA A 145 -3.12 -2.14 -5.45
N ALA A 146 -3.98 -2.84 -6.21
CA ALA A 146 -3.82 -4.27 -6.45
C ALA A 146 -2.56 -4.60 -7.28
N LEU A 147 -2.31 -3.83 -8.35
CA LEU A 147 -1.13 -4.03 -9.21
C LEU A 147 0.17 -3.69 -8.48
N ALA A 148 0.18 -2.61 -7.69
CA ALA A 148 1.33 -2.21 -6.90
C ALA A 148 1.66 -3.26 -5.84
N ALA A 149 0.65 -3.77 -5.12
CA ALA A 149 0.85 -4.84 -4.14
C ALA A 149 1.44 -6.11 -4.76
N PHE A 150 0.92 -6.52 -5.93
CA PHE A 150 1.45 -7.64 -6.69
C PHE A 150 2.91 -7.41 -7.09
N ALA A 151 3.20 -6.29 -7.75
CA ALA A 151 4.53 -5.98 -8.26
C ALA A 151 5.56 -5.87 -7.14
N ARG A 152 5.17 -5.21 -6.04
CA ARG A 152 6.03 -5.04 -4.87
C ARG A 152 6.38 -6.36 -4.22
N THR A 153 5.39 -7.26 -4.11
CA THR A 153 5.60 -8.60 -3.60
C THR A 153 6.57 -9.40 -4.47
N CYS A 154 6.41 -9.36 -5.80
CA CYS A 154 7.33 -10.04 -6.71
C CYS A 154 8.73 -9.39 -6.69
N TYR A 155 8.82 -8.06 -6.57
CA TYR A 155 10.09 -7.33 -6.45
C TYR A 155 10.85 -7.73 -5.18
N VAL A 156 10.20 -7.70 -4.01
CA VAL A 156 10.81 -8.10 -2.73
C VAL A 156 11.23 -9.57 -2.75
N ALA A 157 10.45 -10.45 -3.40
CA ALA A 157 10.82 -11.85 -3.54
C ALA A 157 12.05 -12.09 -4.44
N GLN A 158 12.36 -11.16 -5.36
CA GLN A 158 13.53 -11.23 -6.23
C GLN A 158 14.76 -10.53 -5.65
N HIS A 159 14.56 -9.38 -5.01
CA HIS A 159 15.64 -8.47 -4.64
C HIS A 159 15.88 -8.40 -3.12
N GLY A 160 14.98 -8.96 -2.32
CA GLY A 160 14.96 -8.76 -0.87
C GLY A 160 14.26 -7.46 -0.46
N VAL A 161 14.25 -7.20 0.85
CA VAL A 161 13.67 -5.98 1.42
C VAL A 161 14.62 -4.79 1.21
N ALA A 162 14.06 -3.63 0.87
CA ALA A 162 14.79 -2.38 0.80
C ALA A 162 15.27 -1.95 2.20
N ARG A 163 16.50 -1.43 2.29
CA ARG A 163 17.12 -0.97 3.54
C ARG A 163 17.51 0.50 3.45
N THR A 164 18.12 0.91 2.33
CA THR A 164 18.54 2.29 2.10
C THR A 164 17.46 3.10 1.38
N LEU A 165 17.48 4.43 1.49
CA LEU A 165 16.57 5.30 0.73
C LEU A 165 16.61 5.00 -0.78
N ARG A 166 17.81 4.79 -1.33
CA ARG A 166 18.03 4.41 -2.74
C ARG A 166 17.26 3.15 -3.12
N GLU A 167 17.30 2.12 -2.29
CA GLU A 167 16.59 0.87 -2.52
C GLU A 167 15.07 1.05 -2.44
N HIS A 168 14.58 1.87 -1.51
CA HIS A 168 13.14 2.19 -1.38
C HIS A 168 12.62 2.90 -2.62
N LEU A 169 13.32 3.94 -3.06
CA LEU A 169 12.98 4.70 -4.26
C LEU A 169 13.07 3.83 -5.51
N ARG A 170 14.08 2.96 -5.62
CA ARG A 170 14.22 2.06 -6.76
C ARG A 170 13.08 1.04 -6.83
N GLN A 171 12.70 0.46 -5.69
CA GLN A 171 11.53 -0.43 -5.62
C GLN A 171 10.27 0.30 -6.10
N GLU A 172 9.96 1.46 -5.53
CA GLU A 172 8.71 2.16 -5.85
C GLU A 172 8.69 2.76 -7.25
N GLN A 173 9.84 3.12 -7.83
CA GLN A 173 9.93 3.45 -9.26
C GLN A 173 9.39 2.29 -10.11
N VAL A 174 9.92 1.07 -9.91
CA VAL A 174 9.51 -0.11 -10.69
C VAL A 174 8.05 -0.45 -10.43
N VAL A 175 7.63 -0.43 -9.16
CA VAL A 175 6.27 -0.80 -8.74
C VAL A 175 5.23 0.16 -9.30
N LEU A 176 5.44 1.48 -9.16
CA LEU A 176 4.46 2.48 -9.61
C LEU A 176 4.41 2.59 -11.14
N GLN A 177 5.54 2.43 -11.82
CA GLN A 177 5.57 2.32 -13.28
C GLN A 177 4.84 1.07 -13.77
N PHE A 178 5.07 -0.10 -13.14
CA PHE A 178 4.33 -1.31 -13.46
C PHE A 178 2.83 -1.14 -13.19
N ALA A 179 2.45 -0.54 -12.07
CA ALA A 179 1.05 -0.30 -11.73
C ALA A 179 0.40 0.70 -12.70
N GLY A 180 1.18 1.50 -13.43
CA GLY A 180 0.68 2.58 -14.27
C GLY A 180 -0.10 3.58 -13.42
N ALA A 181 0.48 3.97 -12.29
CA ALA A 181 -0.07 5.01 -11.44
C ALA A 181 0.03 6.36 -12.18
N SER A 182 -0.93 7.25 -11.94
CA SER A 182 -0.89 8.65 -12.42
C SER A 182 -0.41 9.61 -11.32
N THR A 183 -0.43 9.15 -10.07
CA THR A 183 -0.05 9.88 -8.86
C THR A 183 0.77 8.97 -7.94
N PRO A 184 1.60 9.55 -7.05
CA PRO A 184 1.86 10.98 -6.89
C PRO A 184 2.75 11.53 -8.02
N ARG A 185 2.64 12.84 -8.30
CA ARG A 185 3.41 13.54 -9.33
C ARG A 185 3.81 14.92 -8.82
N LEU A 186 5.01 15.39 -9.18
CA LEU A 186 5.49 16.73 -8.85
C LEU A 186 5.57 17.61 -10.10
N PRO A 187 5.42 18.93 -9.96
CA PRO A 187 5.96 19.90 -10.90
C PRO A 187 7.47 19.70 -11.16
N ASP A 188 7.97 20.15 -12.31
CA ASP A 188 9.36 19.90 -12.72
C ASP A 188 10.40 20.58 -11.80
N ASP A 189 10.09 21.77 -11.31
CA ASP A 189 10.92 22.52 -10.35
C ASP A 189 10.93 21.84 -8.98
N ASP A 190 9.76 21.42 -8.47
CA ASP A 190 9.65 20.62 -7.25
C ASP A 190 10.40 19.28 -7.36
N ALA A 191 10.36 18.65 -8.54
CA ALA A 191 11.09 17.42 -8.81
C ALA A 191 12.61 17.61 -8.78
N ALA A 192 13.11 18.72 -9.35
CA ALA A 192 14.52 19.08 -9.31
C ALA A 192 14.98 19.35 -7.87
N TYR A 193 14.23 20.16 -7.13
CA TYR A 193 14.48 20.44 -5.72
C TYR A 193 14.48 19.16 -4.87
N THR A 194 13.45 18.31 -5.05
CA THR A 194 13.37 17.03 -4.33
C THR A 194 14.59 16.17 -4.61
N ARG A 195 15.06 16.10 -5.87
CA ARG A 195 16.28 15.35 -6.20
C ARG A 195 17.49 15.89 -5.45
N ASP A 196 17.70 17.20 -5.47
CA ASP A 196 18.83 17.84 -4.78
C ASP A 196 18.82 17.57 -3.27
N VAL A 197 17.64 17.55 -2.64
CA VAL A 197 17.48 17.20 -1.21
C VAL A 197 17.76 15.72 -0.96
N LEU A 198 17.31 14.82 -1.83
CA LEU A 198 17.41 13.37 -1.60
C LEU A 198 18.78 12.78 -1.97
N THR A 199 19.49 13.33 -2.97
CA THR A 199 20.80 12.83 -3.43
C THR A 199 21.80 12.58 -2.29
N PRO A 200 22.06 13.51 -1.35
CA PRO A 200 22.99 13.27 -0.25
C PRO A 200 22.49 12.24 0.78
N LEU A 201 21.22 11.86 0.73
CA LEU A 201 20.57 10.95 1.67
C LEU A 201 20.38 9.53 1.12
N LEU A 202 20.72 9.28 -0.15
CA LEU A 202 20.37 8.03 -0.85
C LEU A 202 20.83 6.76 -0.13
N ASP A 203 22.01 6.80 0.50
CA ASP A 203 22.59 5.62 1.15
C ASP A 203 22.27 5.55 2.66
N THR A 204 21.40 6.43 3.17
CA THR A 204 20.91 6.35 4.56
C THR A 204 20.02 5.13 4.76
N ASP A 205 20.16 4.47 5.92
CA ASP A 205 19.27 3.42 6.42
C ASP A 205 18.42 3.90 7.61
N ASN A 206 18.46 5.20 7.92
CA ASN A 206 17.71 5.78 9.02
C ASN A 206 16.21 5.82 8.68
N TYR A 207 15.41 5.05 9.43
CA TYR A 207 13.96 4.94 9.24
C TYR A 207 13.24 6.30 9.20
N ALA A 208 13.53 7.21 10.13
CA ALA A 208 12.85 8.50 10.19
C ALA A 208 13.17 9.36 8.96
N THR A 209 14.44 9.40 8.56
CA THR A 209 14.87 10.10 7.34
C THR A 209 14.24 9.50 6.09
N ILE A 210 14.22 8.16 5.96
CA ILE A 210 13.61 7.47 4.82
C ILE A 210 12.11 7.78 4.75
N LEU A 211 11.40 7.69 5.87
CA LEU A 211 9.96 7.94 5.92
C LEU A 211 9.64 9.38 5.48
N VAL A 212 10.36 10.38 6.00
CA VAL A 212 10.17 11.78 5.60
C VAL A 212 10.58 12.00 4.14
N ALA A 213 11.66 11.39 3.67
CA ALA A 213 12.08 11.46 2.27
C ALA A 213 11.02 10.92 1.31
N LEU A 214 10.34 9.82 1.68
CA LEU A 214 9.31 9.20 0.85
C LEU A 214 7.97 9.96 0.89
N PHE A 215 7.54 10.38 2.08
CA PHE A 215 6.17 10.89 2.31
C PHE A 215 6.07 12.42 2.49
N GLY A 216 7.18 13.12 2.66
CA GLY A 216 7.24 14.57 2.82
C GLY A 216 7.06 15.06 4.27
N ASP A 217 7.02 16.38 4.41
CA ASP A 217 7.05 17.06 5.71
C ASP A 217 5.78 16.86 6.54
N ASP A 218 4.63 16.59 5.91
CA ASP A 218 3.40 16.24 6.65
C ASP A 218 3.60 14.95 7.47
N ALA A 219 4.42 14.02 6.97
CA ALA A 219 4.79 12.82 7.71
C ALA A 219 5.75 13.14 8.86
N ALA A 220 6.68 14.07 8.64
CA ALA A 220 7.59 14.56 9.67
C ALA A 220 6.81 15.18 10.84
N HIS A 221 5.88 16.08 10.54
CA HIS A 221 5.03 16.72 11.55
C HIS A 221 4.14 15.72 12.28
N ALA A 222 3.52 14.78 11.56
CA ALA A 222 2.63 13.79 12.16
C ALA A 222 3.34 12.82 13.13
N LEU A 223 4.66 12.61 12.96
CA LEU A 223 5.45 11.64 13.73
C LEU A 223 6.50 12.29 14.63
N GLY A 224 6.63 13.62 14.61
CA GLY A 224 7.62 14.37 15.39
C GLY A 224 9.06 14.21 14.88
N TYR A 225 9.23 13.97 13.58
CA TYR A 225 10.56 13.92 12.94
C TYR A 225 10.98 15.29 12.39
N PRO A 226 12.27 15.52 12.16
CA PRO A 226 12.74 16.73 11.47
C PRO A 226 12.23 16.79 10.03
N PRO A 227 11.64 17.91 9.57
CA PRO A 227 11.24 18.09 8.18
C PRO A 227 12.46 18.21 7.25
N LEU A 228 12.27 17.86 5.97
CA LEU A 228 13.28 17.97 4.91
C LEU A 228 12.96 19.08 3.91
N GLY A 229 11.84 19.78 4.06
CA GLY A 229 11.35 20.77 3.10
C GLY A 229 10.59 20.13 1.94
N LEU A 230 10.12 18.89 2.08
CA LEU A 230 9.58 18.11 0.97
C LEU A 230 8.05 18.13 0.94
N SER A 231 7.49 18.31 -0.27
CA SER A 231 6.07 18.20 -0.56
C SER A 231 5.51 16.80 -0.25
N PHE A 232 4.19 16.70 -0.11
CA PHE A 232 3.50 15.43 0.14
C PHE A 232 3.89 14.36 -0.89
N ARG A 233 4.42 13.24 -0.39
CA ARG A 233 4.90 12.08 -1.17
C ARG A 233 5.97 12.40 -2.21
N ALA A 234 6.79 13.44 -2.00
CA ALA A 234 7.77 13.91 -2.97
C ALA A 234 8.75 12.83 -3.44
N GLY A 235 9.31 12.01 -2.53
CA GLY A 235 10.22 10.93 -2.91
C GLY A 235 9.56 9.87 -3.79
N LEU A 236 8.33 9.46 -3.45
CA LEU A 236 7.57 8.50 -4.25
C LEU A 236 7.20 9.08 -5.63
N ALA A 237 6.83 10.35 -5.69
CA ALA A 237 6.51 11.04 -6.93
C ALA A 237 7.75 11.15 -7.84
N LEU A 238 8.88 11.55 -7.27
CA LEU A 238 10.15 11.64 -7.98
C LEU A 238 10.58 10.28 -8.53
N ALA A 239 10.49 9.22 -7.73
CA ALA A 239 10.78 7.86 -8.17
C ALA A 239 9.87 7.42 -9.33
N HIS A 240 8.56 7.67 -9.21
CA HIS A 240 7.57 7.30 -10.22
C HIS A 240 7.81 7.99 -11.57
N GLN A 241 8.01 9.31 -11.55
CA GLN A 241 8.09 10.13 -12.76
C GLN A 241 9.48 10.15 -13.41
N SER A 242 10.52 9.67 -12.72
CA SER A 242 11.88 9.67 -13.27
C SER A 242 12.02 8.65 -14.40
N PRO A 243 12.36 9.09 -15.63
CA PRO A 243 12.65 8.18 -16.75
C PRO A 243 14.03 7.52 -16.63
N VAL A 244 14.91 8.16 -15.86
CA VAL A 244 16.27 7.75 -15.52
C VAL A 244 16.22 6.93 -14.22
N SER A 245 17.07 5.92 -14.08
CA SER A 245 17.09 5.09 -12.88
C SER A 245 17.50 5.93 -11.67
N VAL A 246 16.90 5.67 -10.50
CA VAL A 246 17.36 6.25 -9.22
C VAL A 246 18.82 5.89 -8.91
N LEU A 247 19.35 4.84 -9.55
CA LEU A 247 20.75 4.45 -9.46
C LEU A 247 21.70 5.41 -10.19
N GLU A 248 21.17 6.28 -11.05
CA GLU A 248 21.93 7.22 -11.88
C GLU A 248 21.84 8.68 -11.35
N TRP A 249 21.24 8.88 -10.18
CA TRP A 249 21.23 10.17 -9.46
C TRP A 249 22.53 10.41 -8.69
#